data_AF-A0A2E3ZBP9-F1
#
_entry.id   AF-A0A2E3ZBP9-F1
#
_cell.length_a   1.000
_cell.length_b   1.000
_cell.length_c   1.000
_cell.angle_alpha   90.00
_cell.angle_beta   90.00
_cell.angle_gamma   90.00
#
_symmetry.space_group_name_H-M   'P 1'
#
loop_
_entity.id
_entity.type
_entity.pdbx_description
1 polymer ?
#
loop_
_entity_poly.entity_id
_entity_poly.type
_entity_poly.pdbx_seq_one_letter_code
_entity_poly.pdbx_strand_id
1 'polypeptide(L)'
;MVRQRNNLEEKDVQGLKFFRVLNPLLQPGRLYVLDRGYNSYEFFQDIVDKKASFVCRIQNNAAYQVIETKHDLAGSGRCWGH
;
A
#
# COMPACT_ATOMS: atom_id res chain seq x y z
N MET A 1 -10.07 -26.17 -15.43
CA MET A 1 -9.87 -25.37 -14.20
C MET A 1 -10.86 -24.21 -14.22
N VAL A 2 -11.96 -24.33 -13.47
CA VAL A 2 -13.06 -23.33 -13.48
C VAL A 2 -12.65 -22.15 -12.59
N ARG A 3 -12.46 -20.96 -13.17
CA ARG A 3 -12.38 -19.72 -12.39
C ARG A 3 -13.79 -19.44 -11.85
N GLN A 4 -14.03 -19.67 -10.57
CA GLN A 4 -15.22 -19.15 -9.90
C GLN A 4 -15.21 -17.62 -10.05
N ARG A 5 -16.15 -17.08 -10.82
CA ARG A 5 -16.39 -15.64 -10.87
C ARG A 5 -17.10 -15.26 -9.59
N ASN A 6 -16.40 -14.61 -8.68
CA ASN A 6 -17.02 -13.99 -7.53
C ASN A 6 -17.81 -12.77 -8.04
N ASN A 7 -19.11 -12.70 -7.75
CA ASN A 7 -19.89 -11.48 -7.96
C ASN A 7 -19.40 -10.42 -6.98
N LEU A 8 -18.79 -9.35 -7.51
CA LEU A 8 -18.33 -8.20 -6.74
C LEU A 8 -19.42 -7.14 -6.81
N GLU A 9 -20.02 -6.83 -5.66
CA GLU A 9 -20.96 -5.72 -5.53
C GLU A 9 -20.19 -4.40 -5.32
N GLU A 10 -20.79 -3.24 -5.61
CA GLU A 10 -20.13 -1.93 -5.47
C GLU A 10 -19.55 -1.70 -4.06
N LYS A 11 -20.28 -2.17 -3.03
CA LYS A 11 -19.84 -2.16 -1.63
C LYS A 11 -18.59 -3.01 -1.35
N ASP A 12 -18.32 -4.02 -2.17
CA ASP A 12 -17.14 -4.88 -2.04
C ASP A 12 -15.89 -4.25 -2.67
N VAL A 13 -16.06 -3.26 -3.56
CA VAL A 13 -14.97 -2.51 -4.21
C VAL A 13 -14.35 -1.49 -3.26
N GLN A 14 -15.18 -0.96 -2.35
CA GLN A 14 -14.76 -0.03 -1.29
C GLN A 14 -14.36 -0.75 0.02
N GLY A 15 -14.43 -2.10 0.07
CA GLY A 15 -14.23 -2.91 1.27
C GLY A 15 -13.20 -4.04 1.13
N LEU A 16 -12.92 -4.74 2.25
CA LEU A 16 -11.84 -5.74 2.41
C LEU A 16 -11.79 -6.85 1.34
N LYS A 17 -12.89 -7.14 0.64
CA LYS A 17 -12.94 -8.21 -0.37
C LYS A 17 -12.12 -7.93 -1.61
N PHE A 18 -11.93 -6.67 -2.00
CA PHE A 18 -11.12 -6.33 -3.17
C PHE A 18 -9.66 -6.77 -3.00
N PHE A 19 -9.10 -6.57 -1.80
CA PHE A 19 -7.72 -6.93 -1.49
C PHE A 19 -7.45 -8.43 -1.59
N ARG A 20 -8.44 -9.26 -1.23
CA ARG A 20 -8.34 -10.72 -1.37
C ARG A 20 -8.15 -11.15 -2.83
N VAL A 21 -8.69 -10.39 -3.79
CA VAL A 21 -8.52 -10.64 -5.23
C VAL A 21 -7.15 -10.16 -5.72
N LEU A 22 -6.59 -9.13 -5.09
CA LEU A 22 -5.28 -8.59 -5.45
C LEU A 22 -4.10 -9.39 -4.90
N ASN A 23 -4.23 -10.00 -3.71
CA ASN A 23 -3.13 -10.69 -3.04
C ASN A 23 -2.43 -11.76 -3.94
N PRO A 24 -3.16 -12.60 -4.72
CA PRO A 24 -2.53 -13.53 -5.67
C PRO A 24 -1.72 -12.88 -6.79
N LEU A 25 -1.91 -11.59 -7.06
CA LEU A 25 -1.20 -10.83 -8.10
C LEU A 25 0.11 -10.22 -7.59
N LEU A 26 0.39 -10.29 -6.28
CA LEU A 26 1.62 -9.77 -5.70
C LEU A 26 2.83 -10.56 -6.17
N GLN A 27 3.85 -9.83 -6.63
CA GLN A 27 5.13 -10.37 -7.07
C GLN A 27 6.27 -9.70 -6.29
N PRO A 28 7.31 -10.46 -5.90
CA PRO A 28 8.47 -9.92 -5.20
C PRO A 28 9.21 -8.89 -6.06
N GLY A 29 9.85 -7.91 -5.40
CA GLY A 29 10.66 -6.89 -6.08
C GLY A 29 9.88 -5.89 -6.93
N ARG A 30 8.55 -5.84 -6.81
CA ARG A 30 7.70 -4.84 -7.48
C ARG A 30 7.39 -3.67 -6.55
N LEU A 31 7.12 -2.52 -7.17
CA LEU A 31 6.57 -1.34 -6.51
C LEU A 31 5.10 -1.16 -6.90
N TYR A 32 4.21 -1.17 -5.92
CA TYR A 32 2.78 -0.95 -6.11
C TYR A 32 2.39 0.46 -5.69
N VAL A 33 1.59 1.16 -6.50
CA VAL A 33 1.08 2.49 -6.17
C VAL A 33 -0.41 2.37 -5.86
N LEU A 34 -0.78 2.75 -4.64
CA LEU A 34 -2.13 2.61 -4.10
C LEU A 34 -2.72 3.99 -3.79
N ASP A 35 -4.00 4.20 -4.09
CA ASP A 35 -4.70 5.45 -3.74
C ASP A 35 -5.45 5.37 -2.40
N ARG A 36 -5.92 6.51 -1.88
CA ARG A 36 -6.60 6.74 -0.59
C ARG A 36 -7.75 5.77 -0.25
N GLY A 37 -8.38 5.19 -1.27
CA GLY A 37 -9.48 4.23 -1.12
C GLY A 37 -9.03 2.86 -0.62
N TYR A 38 -7.72 2.59 -0.67
CA TYR A 38 -7.15 1.32 -0.25
C TYR A 38 -6.51 1.47 1.14
N ASN A 39 -7.28 1.29 2.23
CA ASN A 39 -6.76 1.44 3.61
C ASN A 39 -6.56 0.12 4.38
N SER A 40 -6.49 -1.02 3.70
CA SER A 40 -6.27 -2.30 4.39
C SER A 40 -4.82 -2.45 4.83
N TYR A 41 -4.57 -2.26 6.13
CA TYR A 41 -3.28 -2.53 6.75
C TYR A 41 -2.83 -3.99 6.57
N GLU A 42 -3.77 -4.94 6.58
CA GLU A 42 -3.50 -6.36 6.30
C GLU A 42 -2.91 -6.54 4.89
N PHE A 43 -3.49 -5.87 3.88
CA PHE A 43 -2.96 -5.93 2.51
C PHE A 43 -1.59 -5.25 2.38
N PHE A 44 -1.33 -4.19 3.14
CA PHE A 44 0.00 -3.59 3.18
C PHE A 44 1.03 -4.56 3.76
N GLN A 45 0.66 -5.32 4.79
CA GLN A 45 1.51 -6.37 5.35
C GLN A 45 1.76 -7.48 4.33
N ASP A 46 0.74 -7.92 3.57
CA ASP A 46 0.91 -8.90 2.50
C ASP A 46 1.96 -8.48 1.45
N ILE A 47 1.99 -7.19 1.07
CA ILE A 47 2.99 -6.64 0.14
C ILE A 47 4.41 -6.74 0.72
N VAL A 48 4.57 -6.37 2.00
CA VAL A 48 5.86 -6.44 2.71
C VAL A 48 6.33 -7.90 2.83
N ASP A 49 5.45 -8.81 3.22
CA ASP A 49 5.74 -10.24 3.37
C ASP A 49 6.16 -10.88 2.04
N LYS A 50 5.64 -10.38 0.92
CA LYS A 50 6.04 -10.76 -0.44
C LYS A 50 7.38 -10.17 -0.90
N LYS A 51 8.09 -9.41 -0.05
CA LYS A 51 9.32 -8.68 -0.40
C LYS A 51 9.09 -7.71 -1.57
N ALA A 52 7.93 -7.08 -1.60
CA ALA A 52 7.60 -6.00 -2.51
C ALA A 52 7.51 -4.68 -1.73
N SER A 53 7.37 -3.57 -2.46
CA SER A 53 7.26 -2.24 -1.87
C SER A 53 5.98 -1.56 -2.35
N PHE A 54 5.51 -0.56 -1.61
CA PHE A 54 4.37 0.25 -2.03
C PHE A 54 4.54 1.73 -1.69
N VAL A 55 3.85 2.56 -2.46
CA VAL A 55 3.57 3.96 -2.13
C VAL A 55 2.06 4.10 -2.03
N CYS A 56 1.57 4.69 -0.94
CA CYS A 56 0.15 4.95 -0.79
C CYS A 56 -0.09 6.37 -0.27
N ARG A 57 -1.26 6.93 -0.64
CA ARG A 57 -1.74 8.16 -0.03
C ARG A 57 -2.44 7.84 1.29
N ILE A 58 -1.86 8.32 2.39
CA ILE A 58 -2.43 8.18 3.73
C ILE A 58 -3.58 9.19 3.91
N GLN A 59 -4.62 8.80 4.67
CA GLN A 59 -5.72 9.71 5.02
C GLN A 59 -5.27 10.71 6.10
N ASN A 60 -5.84 11.92 6.09
CA ASN A 60 -5.47 12.97 7.05
C ASN A 60 -5.72 12.58 8.52
N ASN A 61 -6.60 11.61 8.78
CA ASN A 61 -6.95 11.12 10.10
C ASN A 61 -6.23 9.81 10.48
N ALA A 62 -5.23 9.39 9.71
CA ALA A 62 -4.50 8.16 10.01
C ALA A 62 -3.78 8.28 11.36
N ALA A 63 -4.12 7.37 12.27
CA ALA A 63 -3.39 7.23 13.52
C ALA A 63 -2.04 6.55 13.23
N TYR A 64 -0.95 7.17 13.67
CA TYR A 64 0.37 6.59 13.62
C TYR A 64 1.13 6.90 14.91
N GLN A 65 2.09 6.05 15.23
CA GLN A 65 3.08 6.31 16.26
C GLN A 65 4.43 6.45 15.58
N VAL A 66 5.17 7.51 15.92
CA VAL A 66 6.55 7.64 15.48
C VAL A 66 7.40 6.61 16.25
N ILE A 67 7.93 5.63 15.53
CA ILE A 67 8.83 4.60 16.08
C ILE A 67 10.30 5.01 15.96
N GLU A 68 10.64 5.78 14.91
CA GLU A 68 11.99 6.24 14.62
C GLU A 68 11.91 7.52 13.79
N THR A 69 12.69 8.53 14.16
CA THR A 69 12.91 9.72 13.34
C THR A 69 14.34 9.66 12.83
N LYS A 70 14.52 9.54 11.51
CA LYS A 70 15.83 9.73 10.90
C LYS A 70 16.01 11.23 10.67
N HIS A 71 16.97 11.81 11.38
CA HIS A 71 17.38 13.18 11.12
C HIS A 71 18.09 13.24 9.77
N ASP A 72 17.79 14.28 9.00
CA ASP A 72 18.56 14.58 7.80
C ASP A 72 20.04 14.66 8.17
N LEU A 73 20.90 14.06 7.35
CA LEU A 73 22.35 14.20 7.50
C LEU A 73 22.65 15.69 7.37
N ALA A 74 22.95 16.35 8.50
CA ALA A 74 23.33 17.75 8.53
C ALA A 74 24.49 17.96 7.55
N GLY A 75 24.21 18.56 6.38
CA GLY A 75 25.25 18.98 5.44
C GLY A 75 25.14 18.53 3.97
N SER A 76 24.00 18.09 3.44
CA SER A 76 23.88 17.91 1.98
C SER A 76 22.56 18.37 1.37
N GLY A 77 21.95 19.39 1.97
CA GLY A 77 20.84 20.14 1.37
C GLY A 77 21.29 20.94 0.14
N ARG A 78 21.63 20.25 -0.96
CA ARG A 78 21.47 20.82 -2.29
C ARG A 78 20.04 20.54 -2.70
N CYS A 79 19.16 21.48 -2.36
CA CYS A 79 17.87 21.62 -3.00
C CYS A 79 18.13 21.66 -4.51
N TRP A 80 17.48 20.81 -5.29
CA TRP A 80 17.51 20.91 -6.74
C TRP A 80 16.86 22.23 -7.13
N GLY A 81 17.70 23.22 -7.40
CA GLY A 81 17.28 24.54 -7.85
C GLY A 81 16.81 24.49 -9.29
N HIS A 82 15.62 25.06 -9.51
CA HIS A 82 15.28 25.83 -10.68
C HIS A 82 14.80 27.20 -10.22
#